data_AF-X0RP14-F1
#
_entry.id   AF-X0RP14-F1
#
_cell.length_a   1.000
_cell.length_b   1.000
_cell.length_c   1.000
_cell.angle_alpha   90.00
_cell.angle_beta   90.00
_cell.angle_gamma   90.00
#
_symmetry.space_group_name_H-M   'P 1'
#
loop_
_entity.id
_entity.type
_entity.pdbx_description
1 polymer ?
#
loop_
_entity_poly.entity_id
_entity_poly.type
_entity_poly.pdbx_seq_one_letter_code
_entity_poly.pdbx_strand_id
1 'polypeptide(L)'
;ESWNKIITPGWVGSVYYRVCEVPLIKPSIAWAVVHKDYNWLATDADGASYLYVGKPTASISYFNGCGTPCRATGFASLVVGTCDWKDSLVERPGWD
;
A
#
# COMPACT_ATOMS: atom_id res chain seq x y z
N GLU A 1 8.25 -12.63 -33.65
CA GLU A 1 7.15 -13.08 -32.77
C GLU A 1 6.80 -11.95 -31.81
N SER A 2 5.51 -11.65 -31.60
CA SER A 2 5.06 -10.57 -30.70
C SER A 2 4.17 -11.15 -29.60
N TRP A 3 4.45 -10.78 -28.34
CA TRP A 3 3.66 -11.17 -27.18
C TRP A 3 2.44 -10.24 -27.03
N ASN A 4 1.27 -10.81 -26.77
CA ASN A 4 0.03 -10.04 -26.55
C ASN A 4 -0.32 -10.01 -25.05
N LYS A 5 -0.69 -8.83 -24.54
CA LYS A 5 -1.15 -8.67 -23.17
C LYS A 5 -2.61 -9.14 -23.06
N ILE A 6 -2.87 -10.10 -22.19
CA ILE A 6 -4.22 -10.59 -21.87
C ILE A 6 -4.57 -10.11 -20.47
N ILE A 7 -5.76 -9.52 -20.29
CA ILE A 7 -6.21 -8.91 -19.02
C ILE A 7 -6.94 -9.94 -18.14
N THR A 8 -7.54 -10.95 -18.76
CA THR A 8 -8.27 -12.03 -18.07
C THR A 8 -7.81 -13.36 -18.66
N PRO A 9 -6.79 -14.01 -18.09
CA PRO A 9 -6.27 -15.25 -18.65
C PRO A 9 -7.26 -16.40 -18.45
N GLY A 10 -7.61 -17.07 -19.55
CA GLY A 10 -8.12 -18.45 -19.49
C GLY A 10 -6.92 -19.37 -19.36
N TRP A 11 -6.58 -19.77 -18.13
CA TRP A 11 -5.45 -20.66 -17.88
C TRP A 11 -5.73 -22.04 -18.48
N VAL A 12 -5.17 -22.30 -19.66
CA VAL A 12 -5.17 -23.61 -20.31
C VAL A 12 -3.75 -24.16 -20.31
N GLY A 13 -3.57 -25.43 -19.96
CA GLY A 13 -2.26 -26.03 -19.66
C GLY A 13 -1.25 -26.13 -20.81
N SER A 14 -1.57 -25.57 -21.98
CA SER A 14 -0.77 -25.65 -23.21
C SER A 14 -0.18 -24.32 -23.67
N VAL A 15 -0.28 -23.24 -22.88
CA VAL A 15 0.19 -21.90 -23.27
C VAL A 15 1.37 -21.45 -22.40
N TYR A 16 2.47 -21.07 -23.04
CA TYR A 16 3.57 -20.37 -22.39
C TYR A 16 3.17 -18.91 -22.14
N TYR A 17 3.35 -18.43 -20.91
CA TYR A 17 3.10 -17.05 -20.52
C TYR A 17 4.31 -16.48 -19.77
N ARG A 18 4.40 -15.15 -19.74
CA ARG A 18 5.34 -14.43 -18.87
C ARG A 18 4.54 -13.62 -17.87
N VAL A 19 4.93 -13.69 -16.61
CA VAL A 19 4.40 -12.79 -15.59
C VAL A 19 5.06 -11.43 -15.82
N CYS A 20 4.25 -10.40 -16.05
CA CYS A 20 4.75 -9.03 -16.01
C CYS A 20 4.98 -8.69 -14.54
N GLU A 21 6.23 -8.55 -14.13
CA GLU A 21 6.55 -8.06 -12.79
C GLU A 21 6.00 -6.64 -12.65
N VAL A 22 4.96 -6.48 -11.82
CA VAL A 22 4.45 -5.16 -11.48
C VAL A 22 5.43 -4.58 -10.45
N PRO A 23 5.98 -3.37 -10.66
CA PRO A 23 6.81 -2.73 -9.65
C PRO A 23 6.06 -2.70 -8.32
N LEU A 24 6.71 -3.15 -7.24
CA LEU A 24 6.16 -3.10 -5.89
C LEU A 24 6.31 -1.66 -5.37
N ILE A 25 5.21 -0.92 -5.36
CA ILE A 25 5.17 0.49 -4.96
C ILE A 25 4.52 0.56 -3.58
N LYS A 26 5.16 1.25 -2.64
CA LYS A 26 4.57 1.53 -1.32
C LYS A 26 3.44 2.56 -1.41
N PRO A 27 2.50 2.59 -0.46
CA PRO A 27 1.52 3.65 -0.40
C PRO A 27 2.18 5.02 -0.26
N SER A 28 1.53 6.06 -0.77
CA SER A 28 2.00 7.44 -0.62
C SER A 28 0.83 8.39 -0.47
N ILE A 29 1.09 9.55 0.13
CA ILE A 29 0.11 10.60 0.36
C ILE A 29 0.80 11.96 0.38
N ALA A 30 0.09 13.02 0.04
CA ALA A 30 0.60 14.38 0.20
C ALA A 30 0.66 14.77 1.69
N TRP A 31 1.79 14.52 2.35
CA TRP A 31 1.98 14.78 3.78
C TRP A 31 1.75 16.24 4.22
N ALA A 32 1.76 17.21 3.29
CA ALA A 32 1.50 18.61 3.57
C ALA A 32 0.06 18.89 4.04
N VAL A 33 -0.91 18.03 3.67
CA VAL A 33 -2.32 18.15 4.09
C VAL A 33 -2.68 17.23 5.26
N VAL A 34 -1.75 16.38 5.67
CA VAL A 34 -1.91 15.48 6.81
C VAL A 34 -1.57 16.23 8.10
N HIS A 35 -2.39 16.08 9.13
CA HIS A 35 -2.13 16.71 10.42
C HIS A 35 -0.77 16.27 10.96
N LYS A 36 -0.02 17.21 11.55
CA LYS A 36 1.40 17.01 11.84
C LYS A 36 1.73 15.87 12.80
N ASP A 37 0.76 15.47 13.62
CA ASP A 37 0.92 14.42 14.61
C ASP A 37 0.94 13.01 13.99
N TYR A 38 0.48 12.86 12.74
CA TYR A 38 0.52 11.59 12.02
C TYR A 38 1.82 11.44 11.24
N ASN A 39 2.61 10.43 11.61
CA ASN A 39 3.97 10.23 11.11
C ASN A 39 4.15 8.95 10.32
N TRP A 40 3.13 8.10 10.27
CA TRP A 40 3.18 6.80 9.59
C TRP A 40 1.95 6.59 8.73
N LEU A 41 2.14 5.95 7.59
CA LEU A 41 1.11 5.48 6.66
C LEU A 41 1.31 3.99 6.45
N ALA A 42 0.25 3.21 6.52
CA ALA A 42 0.28 1.79 6.16
C ALA A 42 -1.03 1.37 5.51
N THR A 43 -0.98 0.31 4.71
CA THR A 43 -2.13 -0.35 4.09
C THR A 43 -2.31 -1.71 4.72
N ASP A 44 -3.51 -2.00 5.22
CA ASP A 44 -3.86 -3.28 5.82
C ASP A 44 -4.13 -4.35 4.74
N ALA A 45 -4.29 -5.61 5.15
CA ALA A 45 -4.47 -6.72 4.22
C ALA A 45 -5.76 -6.63 3.39
N ASP A 46 -6.75 -5.86 3.85
CA ASP A 46 -8.00 -5.59 3.13
C ASP A 46 -7.89 -4.41 2.13
N GLY A 47 -6.72 -3.79 2.02
CA GLY A 47 -6.46 -2.64 1.16
C GLY A 47 -6.84 -1.28 1.78
N ALA A 48 -7.32 -1.25 3.02
CA ALA A 48 -7.59 0.02 3.70
C ALA A 48 -6.28 0.66 4.20
N SER A 49 -6.05 1.92 3.86
CA SER A 49 -4.88 2.68 4.33
C SER A 49 -5.22 3.55 5.54
N TYR A 50 -4.30 3.60 6.50
CA TYR A 50 -4.43 4.35 7.74
C TYR A 50 -3.17 5.15 8.07
N LEU A 51 -3.38 6.27 8.74
CA LEU A 51 -2.37 7.14 9.30
C LEU A 51 -2.24 6.88 10.80
N TYR A 52 -1.01 6.80 11.29
CA TYR A 52 -0.70 6.55 12.70
C TYR A 52 0.21 7.63 13.28
N VAL A 53 0.02 7.93 14.57
CA VAL A 53 0.83 8.90 15.32
C VAL A 53 2.20 8.31 15.67
N GLY A 54 2.21 7.08 16.18
CA GLY A 54 3.42 6.30 16.46
C GLY A 54 3.60 5.14 15.49
N LYS A 55 4.81 4.57 15.47
CA LYS A 55 5.15 3.44 14.59
C LYS A 55 4.25 2.24 14.89
N PRO A 56 3.40 1.80 13.95
CA PRO A 56 2.59 0.62 14.18
C PRO A 56 3.41 -0.67 13.98
N THR A 57 2.91 -1.77 14.54
CA THR A 57 3.44 -3.13 14.35
C THR A 57 2.46 -3.95 13.53
N ALA A 58 2.96 -4.72 12.57
CA ALA A 58 2.12 -5.61 11.78
C ALA A 58 1.54 -6.74 12.64
N SER A 59 0.23 -7.00 12.51
CA SER A 59 -0.49 -8.10 13.14
C SER A 59 -0.80 -9.21 12.11
N ILE A 60 -1.92 -9.91 12.24
CA ILE A 60 -2.33 -10.98 11.33
C ILE A 60 -2.80 -10.41 9.99
N SER A 61 -3.61 -9.35 10.01
CA SER A 61 -4.24 -8.78 8.80
C SER A 61 -4.29 -7.25 8.79
N TYR A 62 -3.68 -6.58 9.77
CA TYR A 62 -3.71 -5.14 9.93
C TYR A 62 -2.49 -4.64 10.71
N PHE A 63 -2.23 -3.34 10.66
CA PHE A 63 -1.24 -2.66 11.48
C PHE A 63 -1.87 -2.18 12.80
N ASN A 64 -1.23 -2.50 13.92
CA ASN A 64 -1.64 -2.04 15.25
C ASN A 64 -0.67 -0.96 15.74
N GLY A 65 -1.18 0.25 15.97
CA GLY A 65 -0.40 1.40 16.43
C GLY A 65 -0.99 2.06 17.67
N CYS A 66 -0.18 2.88 18.34
CA CYS A 66 -0.63 3.67 19.48
C CYS A 66 -1.54 4.82 19.02
N GLY A 67 -2.58 5.10 19.80
CA GLY A 67 -3.56 6.16 19.53
C GLY A 67 -4.69 5.73 18.61
N THR A 68 -5.51 6.69 18.17
CA THR A 68 -6.61 6.42 17.23
C THR A 68 -6.12 6.61 15.80
N PRO A 69 -6.10 5.54 14.96
CA PRO A 69 -5.71 5.67 13.57
C PRO A 69 -6.70 6.55 12.80
N CYS A 70 -6.20 7.29 11.82
CA CYS A 70 -7.03 8.07 10.91
C CYS A 70 -7.08 7.37 9.55
N ARG A 71 -8.28 7.22 8.98
CA ARG A 71 -8.45 6.55 7.68
C ARG A 71 -7.92 7.44 6.57
N ALA A 72 -6.93 6.96 5.81
CA ALA A 72 -6.29 7.72 4.75
C ALA A 72 -7.13 7.77 3.47
N THR A 73 -8.13 6.88 3.31
CA THR A 73 -8.97 6.79 2.09
C THR A 73 -9.80 8.05 1.82
N GLY A 74 -9.94 8.95 2.81
CA GLY A 74 -10.58 10.24 2.61
C GLY A 74 -9.70 11.29 1.92
N PHE A 75 -8.39 11.06 1.82
CA PHE A 75 -7.46 12.00 1.18
C PHE A 75 -7.38 11.73 -0.33
N ALA A 76 -7.71 12.74 -1.13
CA ALA A 76 -7.66 12.66 -2.60
C ALA A 76 -6.25 12.36 -3.15
N SER A 77 -5.20 12.65 -2.37
CA SER A 77 -3.80 12.40 -2.73
C SER A 77 -3.29 11.01 -2.35
N LEU A 78 -4.13 10.16 -1.74
CA LEU A 78 -3.72 8.81 -1.38
C LEU A 78 -3.51 7.96 -2.63
N VAL A 79 -2.34 7.33 -2.71
CA VAL A 79 -2.03 6.25 -3.64
C VAL A 79 -1.74 5.00 -2.80
N VAL A 80 -2.53 3.94 -2.96
CA VAL A 80 -2.47 2.73 -2.11
C VAL A 80 -1.20 1.91 -2.31
N GLY A 81 -0.58 2.01 -3.50
CA GLY A 81 0.57 1.18 -3.87
C GLY A 81 0.17 -0.20 -4.37
N THR A 82 1.18 -1.03 -4.63
CA THR A 82 1.10 -2.39 -5.20
C THR A 82 1.97 -3.40 -4.44
N CYS A 83 2.68 -2.97 -3.40
CA CYS A 83 3.48 -3.88 -2.56
C CYS A 83 2.60 -4.77 -1.68
N ASP A 84 3.20 -5.82 -1.11
CA ASP A 84 2.55 -6.57 -0.04
C ASP A 84 2.22 -5.64 1.14
N TRP A 85 1.08 -5.88 1.79
CA TRP A 85 0.63 -5.04 2.89
C TRP A 85 1.65 -4.98 4.03
N LYS A 86 2.41 -6.06 4.29
CA LYS A 86 3.47 -6.09 5.32
C LYS A 86 4.62 -5.14 5.02
N ASP A 87 4.86 -4.87 3.73
CA ASP A 87 5.89 -3.94 3.27
C ASP A 87 5.37 -2.51 3.09
N SER A 88 4.07 -2.29 3.28
CA SER A 88 3.39 -1.03 3.01
C SER A 88 3.68 0.08 4.02
N LEU A 89 4.36 -0.21 5.12
CA LEU A 89 4.67 0.79 6.14
C LEU A 89 5.61 1.86 5.58
N VAL A 90 5.16 3.11 5.67
CA VAL A 90 5.84 4.32 5.22
C VAL A 90 5.90 5.32 6.36
N GLU A 91 7.10 5.84 6.59
CA GLU A 91 7.38 6.93 7.52
C GLU A 91 7.24 8.28 6.81
N ARG A 92 6.77 9.29 7.53
CA ARG A 92 6.66 10.65 7.02
C ARG A 92 8.07 11.20 6.72
N PRO A 93 8.34 11.71 5.51
CA PRO A 93 9.63 12.31 5.18
C PRO A 93 9.97 13.48 6.11
N GLY A 94 11.21 13.52 6.60
CA GLY A 94 11.72 14.59 7.47
C GLY A 94 11.19 14.54 8.91
N TRP A 95 10.62 13.42 9.33
CA TRP A 95 10.31 13.14 10.72
C TRP A 95 11.51 12.44 11.37
N ASP A 96 12.24 13.18 12.21
CA ASP A 96 13.28 12.72 13.15
C ASP A 96 13.05 13.43 14.50
#